data_AF-A0A173YF90-F1
#
_entry.id   AF-A0A173YF90-F1
#
_cell.length_a   1.000
_cell.length_b   1.000
_cell.length_c   1.000
_cell.angle_alpha   90.00
_cell.angle_beta   90.00
_cell.angle_gamma   90.00
#
_symmetry.space_group_name_H-M   'P 1'
#
loop_
_entity.id
_entity.type
_entity.pdbx_description
1 polymer ?
#
loop_
_entity_poly.entity_id
_entity_poly.type
_entity_poly.pdbx_seq_one_letter_code
_entity_poly.pdbx_strand_id
1 'polypeptide(L)'
;MISVIKWAWQAKPDTPAEKLVLVSLANSTFQTPREDIAVVGVRALRGTACDMTPAELDAILDRLEKQGFITPLAADSEPVKWHIGALERERGEEGPWKAWRLNAKTEEKETVR
;
A
#
# COMPACT_ATOMS: atom_id res chain seq x y z
N MET A 1 7.95 -16.01 6.96
CA MET A 1 7.52 -14.71 6.39
C MET A 1 6.11 -14.45 6.91
N ILE A 2 5.89 -13.36 7.65
CA ILE A 2 4.53 -12.94 8.00
C ILE A 2 3.93 -12.37 6.71
N SER A 3 2.76 -12.87 6.28
CA SER A 3 2.06 -12.28 5.14
C SER A 3 1.81 -10.79 5.42
N VAL A 4 2.02 -9.93 4.42
CA VAL A 4 1.93 -8.47 4.58
C VAL A 4 0.56 -8.03 5.12
N ILE A 5 -0.51 -8.75 4.79
CA ILE A 5 -1.84 -8.50 5.37
C ILE A 5 -1.89 -8.78 6.88
N LYS A 6 -1.25 -9.86 7.35
CA LYS A 6 -1.19 -10.20 8.78
C LYS A 6 -0.36 -9.17 9.54
N TRP A 7 0.72 -8.66 8.95
CA TRP A 7 1.48 -7.54 9.51
C TRP A 7 0.62 -6.28 9.59
N ALA A 8 -0.09 -5.91 8.52
CA ALA A 8 -0.94 -4.72 8.50
C ALA A 8 -2.02 -4.77 9.58
N TRP A 9 -2.59 -5.95 9.88
CA TRP A 9 -3.51 -6.17 10.99
C TRP A 9 -2.89 -6.02 12.38
N GLN A 10 -1.58 -6.22 12.53
CA GLN A 10 -0.86 -6.08 13.81
C GLN A 10 -0.20 -4.69 13.99
N ALA A 11 0.06 -3.98 12.90
CA ALA A 11 0.62 -2.63 12.90
C ALA A 11 -0.22 -1.66 13.75
N LYS A 12 0.43 -0.66 14.36
CA LYS A 12 -0.23 0.33 15.22
C LYS A 12 0.04 1.75 14.69
N PRO A 13 -0.60 2.14 13.58
CA PRO A 13 -0.60 3.54 13.19
C PRO A 13 -1.40 4.38 14.20
N ASP A 14 -1.19 5.68 14.18
CA ASP A 14 -1.71 6.60 15.18
C ASP A 14 -3.24 6.71 15.16
N THR A 15 -3.89 6.50 14.00
CA THR A 15 -5.35 6.62 13.86
C THR A 15 -6.04 5.39 13.28
N PRO A 16 -7.34 5.16 13.60
CA PRO A 16 -8.13 4.10 12.97
C PRO A 16 -8.26 4.25 11.45
N ALA A 17 -8.30 5.48 10.94
CA ALA A 17 -8.35 5.74 9.50
C ALA A 17 -7.05 5.30 8.80
N GLU A 18 -5.90 5.63 9.39
CA GLU A 18 -4.59 5.14 8.92
C GLU A 18 -4.51 3.61 8.93
N LYS A 19 -5.07 2.97 9.97
CA LYS A 19 -5.16 1.50 10.06
C LYS A 19 -5.96 0.91 8.91
N LEU A 20 -7.12 1.47 8.59
CA LEU A 20 -7.95 1.00 7.49
C LEU A 20 -7.23 1.14 6.15
N VAL A 21 -6.62 2.30 5.88
CA VAL A 21 -5.85 2.52 4.65
C VAL A 21 -4.68 1.54 4.54
N LEU A 22 -3.93 1.32 5.62
CA LEU A 22 -2.80 0.38 5.64
C LEU A 22 -3.22 -1.08 5.34
N VAL A 23 -4.35 -1.53 5.91
CA VAL A 23 -4.91 -2.87 5.64
C VAL A 23 -5.39 -2.98 4.19
N SER A 24 -6.04 -1.94 3.65
CA SER A 24 -6.46 -1.90 2.24
C SER A 24 -5.28 -1.94 1.27
N LEU A 25 -4.19 -1.23 1.56
CA LEU A 25 -2.95 -1.32 0.77
C LEU A 25 -2.38 -2.74 0.82
N ALA A 26 -2.33 -3.37 2.00
CA ALA A 26 -1.82 -4.73 2.15
C ALA A 26 -2.65 -5.79 1.42
N ASN A 27 -3.96 -5.58 1.28
CA ASN A 27 -4.84 -6.42 0.46
C ASN A 27 -4.65 -6.21 -1.05
N SER A 28 -4.04 -5.10 -1.45
CA SER A 28 -3.82 -4.71 -2.85
C SER A 28 -2.37 -4.95 -3.28
N THR A 29 -1.70 -5.89 -2.61
CA THR A 29 -0.32 -6.25 -2.89
C THR A 29 -0.22 -7.18 -4.09
N PHE A 30 0.92 -7.14 -4.77
CA PHE A 30 1.23 -8.12 -5.81
C PHE A 30 1.19 -9.53 -5.20
N GLN A 31 0.32 -10.39 -5.71
CA GLN A 31 0.28 -11.78 -5.28
C GLN A 31 1.55 -12.55 -5.70
N THR A 32 2.31 -12.08 -6.71
CA THR A 32 3.63 -12.59 -7.11
C THR A 32 4.40 -11.54 -7.95
N PRO A 33 5.74 -11.41 -7.91
CA PRO A 33 6.72 -11.99 -6.97
C PRO A 33 7.10 -11.03 -5.80
N ARG A 34 6.44 -9.88 -5.63
CA ARG A 34 6.77 -8.88 -4.59
C ARG A 34 5.56 -8.53 -3.71
N GLU A 35 5.30 -9.38 -2.72
CA GLU A 35 4.19 -9.22 -1.77
C GLU A 35 4.31 -7.94 -0.91
N ASP A 36 5.47 -7.26 -0.91
CA ASP A 36 5.71 -5.99 -0.24
C ASP A 36 5.27 -4.77 -1.06
N ILE A 37 4.93 -4.92 -2.33
CA ILE A 37 4.50 -3.80 -3.17
C ILE A 37 2.97 -3.81 -3.29
N ALA A 38 2.35 -2.67 -2.97
CA ALA A 38 0.95 -2.40 -3.21
C ALA A 38 0.79 -1.46 -4.41
N VAL A 39 -0.10 -1.80 -5.34
CA VAL A 39 -0.50 -0.92 -6.45
C VAL A 39 -2.01 -0.77 -6.40
N VAL A 40 -2.46 0.47 -6.19
CA VAL A 40 -3.87 0.72 -5.89
C VAL A 40 -4.38 1.89 -6.70
N GLY A 41 -5.58 1.72 -7.26
CA GLY A 41 -6.34 2.80 -7.86
C GLY A 41 -6.84 3.74 -6.77
N VAL A 42 -6.46 5.01 -6.85
CA VAL A 42 -6.79 6.01 -5.81
C VAL A 42 -8.31 6.14 -5.64
N ARG A 43 -9.11 5.93 -6.69
CA ARG A 43 -10.58 5.95 -6.58
C ARG A 43 -11.10 4.73 -5.83
N ALA A 44 -10.57 3.54 -6.10
CA ALA A 44 -10.94 2.33 -5.37
C ALA A 44 -10.55 2.41 -3.89
N LEU A 45 -9.36 2.96 -3.59
CA LEU A 45 -8.90 3.15 -2.21
C LEU A 45 -9.83 4.09 -1.43
N ARG A 46 -10.32 5.16 -2.06
CA ARG A 46 -11.30 6.07 -1.46
C ARG A 46 -12.63 5.39 -1.15
N GLY A 47 -13.16 4.57 -2.07
CA GLY A 47 -14.40 3.85 -1.86
C GLY A 47 -14.33 2.81 -0.73
N THR A 48 -13.15 2.23 -0.52
CA THR A 48 -12.92 1.21 0.51
C THR A 48 -12.73 1.83 1.91
N ALA A 49 -12.22 3.05 1.99
CA ALA A 49 -11.88 3.73 3.24
C ALA A 49 -13.02 4.58 3.86
N CYS A 50 -14.28 4.39 3.45
CA CYS A 50 -15.46 5.21 3.81
C CYS A 50 -15.38 6.67 3.36
N ASP A 51 -16.11 7.05 2.30
CA ASP A 51 -16.43 8.42 1.86
C ASP A 51 -15.34 9.51 2.00
N MET A 52 -14.06 9.13 2.02
CA MET A 52 -12.95 10.09 2.17
C MET A 52 -12.82 10.94 0.92
N THR A 53 -12.61 12.24 1.13
CA THR A 53 -12.17 13.15 0.08
C THR A 53 -10.75 12.78 -0.39
N PRO A 54 -10.35 13.18 -1.61
CA PRO A 54 -8.98 12.95 -2.07
C PRO A 54 -7.91 13.53 -1.12
N ALA A 55 -8.17 14.71 -0.56
CA ALA A 55 -7.25 15.38 0.36
C ALA A 55 -7.06 14.64 1.68
N GLU A 56 -8.13 14.05 2.23
CA GLU A 56 -8.05 13.24 3.45
C GLU A 56 -7.22 11.98 3.23
N LEU A 57 -7.42 11.31 2.09
CA LEU A 57 -6.62 10.13 1.74
C LEU A 57 -5.15 10.49 1.56
N ASP A 58 -4.84 11.56 0.83
CA ASP A 58 -3.45 12.00 0.64
C ASP A 58 -2.80 12.38 2.00
N ALA A 59 -3.53 13.02 2.91
CA ALA A 59 -3.04 13.34 4.26
C ALA A 59 -2.80 12.11 5.14
N ILE A 60 -3.57 11.03 4.96
CA ILE A 60 -3.35 9.75 5.65
C ILE A 60 -2.12 9.04 5.08
N LEU A 61 -1.97 9.03 3.76
CA LEU A 61 -0.81 8.42 3.10
C LEU A 61 0.50 9.12 3.51
N ASP A 62 0.50 10.45 3.56
CA ASP A 62 1.65 11.25 4.04
C ASP A 62 2.00 10.93 5.51
N ARG A 63 0.99 10.74 6.38
CA ARG A 63 1.23 10.32 7.77
C ARG A 63 1.77 8.90 7.88
N LEU A 64 1.23 7.96 7.13
CA LEU A 64 1.72 6.57 7.08
C LEU A 64 3.17 6.51 6.58
N GLU A 65 3.52 7.35 5.61
CA GLU A 65 4.90 7.50 5.12
C GLU A 65 5.81 8.06 6.22
N LYS A 66 5.40 9.14 6.90
CA LYS A 66 6.16 9.75 8.02
C LYS A 66 6.34 8.80 9.20
N GLN A 67 5.34 7.96 9.48
CA GLN A 67 5.41 6.90 10.49
C GLN A 67 6.26 5.70 10.03
N GLY A 68 6.68 5.67 8.76
CA GLY A 68 7.55 4.65 8.20
C GLY A 68 6.84 3.35 7.80
N PHE A 69 5.51 3.32 7.75
CA PHE A 69 4.75 2.13 7.35
C PHE A 69 4.82 1.87 5.85
N ILE A 70 4.91 2.93 5.04
CA ILE A 70 4.93 2.85 3.58
C ILE A 70 6.03 3.71 2.98
N THR A 71 6.44 3.39 1.77
CA THR A 71 7.37 4.19 0.97
C THR A 71 6.83 4.32 -0.44
N PRO A 72 6.64 5.55 -0.97
CA PRO A 72 6.13 5.73 -2.33
C PRO A 72 7.10 5.15 -3.36
N LEU A 73 6.54 4.49 -4.37
CA LEU A 73 7.30 3.94 -5.49
C LEU A 73 6.95 4.70 -6.77
N ALA A 74 7.96 4.90 -7.61
CA ALA A 74 7.77 5.54 -8.90
C ALA A 74 6.95 4.62 -9.82
N ALA A 75 5.89 5.17 -10.44
CA ALA A 75 4.97 4.42 -11.29
C ALA A 75 5.65 3.83 -12.54
N ASP A 76 6.77 4.40 -12.96
CA ASP A 76 7.58 3.97 -14.10
C ASP A 76 8.66 2.95 -13.74
N SER A 77 8.84 2.64 -12.46
CA SER A 77 9.77 1.59 -12.01
C SER A 77 9.26 0.21 -12.37
N GLU A 78 10.13 -0.68 -12.86
CA GLU A 78 9.80 -2.10 -12.97
C GLU A 78 9.90 -2.74 -11.58
N PRO A 79 8.91 -3.56 -11.12
CA PRO A 79 7.77 -4.13 -11.86
C PRO A 79 6.45 -3.34 -11.77
N VAL A 80 6.44 -2.15 -11.15
CA VAL A 80 5.23 -1.32 -10.93
C VAL A 80 4.58 -0.94 -12.25
N LYS A 81 5.36 -0.47 -13.23
CA LYS A 81 4.88 -0.02 -14.54
C LYS A 81 4.11 -1.11 -15.28
N TRP A 82 4.65 -2.33 -15.33
CA TRP A 82 3.99 -3.46 -15.98
C TRP A 82 2.62 -3.75 -15.34
N HIS A 83 2.55 -3.72 -14.01
CA HIS A 83 1.33 -4.03 -13.27
C HIS A 83 0.27 -2.95 -13.36
N ILE A 84 0.65 -1.68 -13.30
CA ILE A 84 -0.25 -0.55 -13.62
C ILE A 84 -0.80 -0.75 -15.04
N GLY A 85 0.04 -1.11 -16.00
CA GLY A 85 -0.41 -1.40 -17.37
C GLY A 85 -1.42 -2.55 -17.46
N ALA A 86 -1.30 -3.58 -16.62
CA ALA A 86 -2.30 -4.65 -16.55
C ALA A 86 -3.62 -4.16 -15.93
N LEU A 87 -3.52 -3.46 -14.79
CA LEU A 87 -4.67 -2.92 -14.06
C LEU A 87 -5.46 -1.88 -14.86
N GLU A 88 -4.79 -1.03 -15.65
CA GLU A 88 -5.47 -0.09 -16.55
C GLU A 88 -6.36 -0.79 -17.61
N ARG A 89 -5.99 -2.01 -18.03
CA ARG A 89 -6.79 -2.79 -19.00
C ARG A 89 -7.97 -3.48 -18.34
N GLU A 90 -7.82 -3.91 -17.10
CA GLU A 90 -8.84 -4.69 -16.39
C GLU A 90 -9.82 -3.82 -15.61
N ARG A 91 -9.36 -2.66 -15.10
CA ARG A 91 -10.02 -1.85 -14.07
C ARG A 91 -9.74 -0.34 -14.22
N GLY A 92 -9.61 0.17 -15.45
CA GLY A 92 -9.18 1.55 -15.72
C GLY A 92 -10.02 2.64 -15.01
N GLU A 93 -11.27 2.36 -14.65
CA GLU A 93 -12.11 3.27 -13.85
C GLU A 93 -11.60 3.51 -12.42
N GLU A 94 -10.83 2.58 -11.84
CA GLU A 94 -10.30 2.64 -10.47
C GLU A 94 -9.09 3.58 -10.34
N GLY A 95 -8.43 3.90 -11.46
CA GLY A 95 -7.29 4.82 -11.52
C GLY A 95 -7.62 6.26 -11.09
N PRO A 96 -6.62 7.16 -10.94
CA PRO A 96 -5.21 6.95 -11.26
C PRO A 96 -4.53 5.98 -10.29
N TRP A 97 -3.55 5.23 -10.79
CA TRP A 97 -2.82 4.22 -10.04
C TRP A 97 -1.61 4.83 -9.34
N LYS A 98 -1.40 4.43 -8.10
CA LYS A 98 -0.21 4.76 -7.31
C LYS A 98 0.36 3.49 -6.69
N ALA A 99 1.65 3.51 -6.37
CA ALA A 99 2.34 2.36 -5.81
C ALA A 99 3.13 2.72 -4.56
N TRP A 100 3.15 1.78 -3.62
CA TRP A 100 3.90 1.90 -2.38
C TRP A 100 4.56 0.58 -2.02
N ARG A 101 5.77 0.64 -1.47
CA ARG A 101 6.35 -0.46 -0.70
C ARG A 101 5.77 -0.41 0.72
N LEU A 102 5.33 -1.55 1.22
CA LEU A 102 4.90 -1.76 2.58
C LEU A 102 6.10 -2.21 3.41
N ASN A 103 6.44 -1.43 4.43
CA ASN A 103 7.60 -1.68 5.28
C ASN A 103 7.26 -2.69 6.39
N ALA A 104 6.66 -3.81 5.98
CA ALA A 104 6.51 -4.97 6.84
C ALA A 104 7.91 -5.44 7.21
N LYS A 105 8.31 -5.23 8.47
CA LYS A 105 9.54 -5.79 8.99
C LYS A 105 9.47 -7.30 8.80
N THR A 106 10.18 -7.81 7.82
CA THR A 106 10.74 -9.15 7.96
C THR A 106 11.61 -9.04 9.20
N GLU A 107 11.39 -9.88 10.21
CA GLU A 107 12.46 -10.15 11.17
C GLU A 107 13.61 -10.74 10.36
N GLU A 108 14.43 -9.88 9.73
CA GLU A 108 15.84 -10.18 9.62
C GLU A 108 16.28 -10.27 11.07
N LYS A 109 16.52 -11.50 11.52
CA LYS A 109 17.29 -11.74 12.73
C LYS A 109 18.54 -10.88 12.59
N GLU A 110 18.60 -9.77 13.32
CA GLU A 110 19.84 -9.07 13.59
C GLU A 110 20.79 -10.14 14.13
N THR A 111 21.65 -10.64 13.25
CA THR A 111 22.70 -11.57 13.66
C THR A 111 23.73 -10.66 14.30
N VAL A 112 23.54 -10.41 15.60
CA VAL A 112 24.55 -9.83 16.47
C VAL A 112 25.80 -10.69 16.27
N ARG A 113 26.79 -10.12 15.59
CA ARG A 113 28.15 -10.67 15.49
C ARG A 113 29.04 -9.92 16.46
#